data_AF-A0A2A5CKB6-F1
#
_entry.id   AF-A0A2A5CKB6-F1
#
_cell.length_a   1.000
_cell.length_b   1.000
_cell.length_c   1.000
_cell.angle_alpha   90.00
_cell.angle_beta   90.00
_cell.angle_gamma   90.00
#
_symmetry.space_group_name_H-M   'P 1'
#
loop_
_entity.id
_entity.type
_entity.pdbx_description
1 polymer ?
#
loop_
_entity_poly.entity_id
_entity_poly.type
_entity_poly.pdbx_seq_one_letter_code
_entity_poly.pdbx_strand_id
1 'polypeptide(L)'
;MNAAELTVISIRLLADRNIDSRIKSLFETGRIFEYKNHFTKAMDIEGFMPEMSYEVTPCPPCWDMLAIHEFDDAIVGEDGEWQHAVSFLPIFLIDGGVLVITLDSSELAIGYFSESDWDNESEGFDRGVLSLWSSLEAFLNSLASTPGGSVEEENISTLHVGDEVWSEG
;
A
#
# COMPACT_ATOMS: atom_id res chain seq x y z
N MET A 1 5.29 -3.84 -17.80
CA MET A 1 4.35 -4.97 -17.64
C MET A 1 2.92 -4.42 -17.62
N ASN A 2 2.00 -5.04 -18.36
CA ASN A 2 0.60 -4.62 -18.39
C ASN A 2 -0.26 -5.39 -17.34
N ALA A 3 -1.50 -4.93 -17.10
CA ALA A 3 -2.37 -5.51 -16.07
C ALA A 3 -2.67 -6.99 -16.29
N ALA A 4 -2.88 -7.42 -17.54
CA ALA A 4 -3.18 -8.82 -17.87
C ALA A 4 -1.96 -9.73 -17.64
N GLU A 5 -0.77 -9.28 -18.02
CA GLU A 5 0.48 -9.99 -17.74
C GLU A 5 0.70 -10.17 -16.24
N LEU A 6 0.50 -9.08 -15.47
CA LEU A 6 0.68 -9.10 -14.04
C LEU A 6 -0.34 -10.00 -13.35
N THR A 7 -1.62 -9.97 -13.73
CA THR A 7 -2.64 -10.91 -13.21
C THR A 7 -2.25 -12.37 -13.44
N VAL A 8 -1.80 -12.73 -14.65
CA VAL A 8 -1.42 -14.12 -14.97
C VAL A 8 -0.21 -14.56 -14.15
N ILE A 9 0.78 -13.69 -13.97
CA ILE A 9 1.96 -13.94 -13.15
C ILE A 9 1.55 -14.11 -11.68
N SER A 10 0.73 -13.20 -11.15
CA SER A 10 0.23 -13.26 -9.77
C SER A 10 -0.57 -14.54 -9.49
N ILE A 11 -1.47 -14.94 -10.39
CA ILE A 11 -2.22 -16.21 -10.27
C ILE A 11 -1.24 -17.38 -10.10
N ARG A 12 -0.22 -17.46 -10.96
CA ARG A 12 0.76 -18.56 -10.92
C ARG A 12 1.57 -18.55 -9.63
N LEU A 13 2.02 -17.39 -9.19
CA LEU A 13 2.84 -17.23 -7.99
C LEU A 13 2.06 -17.53 -6.70
N LEU A 14 0.76 -17.25 -6.69
CA LEU A 14 -0.09 -17.40 -5.52
C LEU A 14 -0.84 -18.75 -5.46
N ALA A 15 -0.96 -19.47 -6.58
CA ALA A 15 -1.72 -20.71 -6.69
C ALA A 15 -1.29 -21.77 -5.65
N ASP A 16 0.02 -21.99 -5.52
CA ASP A 16 0.59 -23.04 -4.66
C ASP A 16 0.93 -22.55 -3.24
N ARG A 17 0.72 -21.26 -2.96
CA ARG A 17 0.99 -20.68 -1.65
C ARG A 17 -0.23 -20.79 -0.74
N ASN A 18 -0.02 -21.16 0.52
CA ASN A 18 -1.05 -21.11 1.56
C ASN A 18 -1.26 -19.65 2.03
N ILE A 19 -1.80 -18.82 1.13
CA ILE A 19 -2.05 -17.40 1.32
C ILE A 19 -3.54 -17.16 1.49
N ASP A 20 -3.89 -16.14 2.29
CA ASP A 20 -5.27 -15.72 2.55
C ASP A 20 -6.06 -15.50 1.25
N SER A 21 -7.29 -16.02 1.21
CA SER A 21 -8.20 -15.94 0.05
C SER A 21 -8.49 -14.51 -0.41
N ARG A 22 -8.43 -13.51 0.48
CA ARG A 22 -8.62 -12.09 0.15
C ARG A 22 -7.50 -11.58 -0.74
N ILE A 23 -6.27 -11.99 -0.46
CA ILE A 23 -5.11 -11.65 -1.30
C ILE A 23 -5.25 -12.31 -2.66
N LYS A 24 -5.55 -13.62 -2.69
CA LYS A 24 -5.77 -14.34 -3.94
C LYS A 24 -6.84 -13.64 -4.79
N SER A 25 -8.00 -13.37 -4.20
CA SER A 25 -9.10 -12.65 -4.86
C SER A 25 -8.66 -11.28 -5.41
N LEU A 26 -7.94 -10.48 -4.62
CA LEU A 26 -7.46 -9.16 -5.03
C LEU A 26 -6.65 -9.19 -6.34
N PHE A 27 -5.79 -10.20 -6.52
CA PHE A 27 -4.96 -10.37 -7.72
C PHE A 27 -5.68 -11.11 -8.85
N GLU A 28 -6.36 -12.22 -8.54
CA GLU A 28 -7.02 -13.09 -9.53
C GLU A 28 -8.15 -12.37 -10.27
N THR A 29 -8.90 -11.49 -9.58
CA THR A 29 -9.96 -10.70 -10.21
C THR A 29 -9.44 -9.43 -10.87
N GLY A 30 -8.14 -9.12 -10.74
CA GLY A 30 -7.55 -7.88 -11.22
C GLY A 30 -8.00 -6.62 -10.45
N ARG A 31 -8.64 -6.77 -9.28
CA ARG A 31 -9.10 -5.62 -8.47
C ARG A 31 -7.95 -4.72 -8.05
N ILE A 32 -6.75 -5.26 -7.89
CA ILE A 32 -5.55 -4.45 -7.57
C ILE A 32 -5.29 -3.33 -8.60
N PHE A 33 -5.66 -3.52 -9.87
CA PHE A 33 -5.46 -2.51 -10.91
C PHE A 33 -6.48 -1.37 -10.90
N GLU A 34 -7.60 -1.54 -10.20
CA GLU A 34 -8.57 -0.46 -9.97
C GLU A 34 -7.92 0.70 -9.20
N TYR A 35 -6.92 0.38 -8.38
CA TYR A 35 -6.15 1.33 -7.57
C TYR A 35 -4.94 1.93 -8.28
N LYS A 36 -4.71 1.60 -9.56
CA LYS A 36 -3.65 2.24 -10.33
C LYS A 36 -3.90 3.75 -10.39
N ASN A 37 -2.84 4.55 -10.21
CA ASN A 37 -2.88 6.01 -10.15
C ASN A 37 -3.73 6.56 -8.98
N HIS A 38 -4.00 5.75 -7.95
CA HIS A 38 -4.53 6.26 -6.69
C HIS A 38 -3.37 6.71 -5.79
N PHE A 39 -3.72 7.48 -4.77
CA PHE A 39 -2.77 8.07 -3.85
C PHE A 39 -3.06 7.58 -2.43
N THR A 40 -2.00 7.35 -1.66
CA THR A 40 -2.11 7.13 -0.22
C THR A 40 -2.68 8.36 0.47
N LYS A 41 -3.20 8.20 1.69
CA LYS A 41 -3.28 9.36 2.60
C LYS A 41 -1.87 9.89 2.89
N ALA A 42 -1.80 11.11 3.42
CA ALA A 42 -0.57 11.64 4.01
C ALA A 42 0.10 10.59 4.90
N MET A 43 1.35 10.26 4.60
CA MET A 43 2.17 9.34 5.39
C MET A 43 3.31 10.11 6.04
N ASP A 44 3.70 9.68 7.24
CA ASP A 44 4.89 10.17 7.93
C ASP A 44 5.94 9.06 7.88
N ILE A 45 6.76 9.08 6.83
CA ILE A 45 7.83 8.13 6.59
C ILE A 45 9.13 8.94 6.54
N GLU A 46 10.16 8.49 7.24
CA GLU A 46 11.45 9.17 7.21
C GLU A 46 12.01 9.19 5.78
N GLY A 47 12.50 10.34 5.33
CA GLY A 47 12.95 10.56 3.94
C GLY A 47 11.84 10.98 2.97
N PHE A 48 10.57 10.90 3.38
CA PHE A 48 9.43 11.40 2.61
C PHE A 48 9.10 12.82 3.07
N MET A 49 8.45 13.59 2.20
CA MET A 49 7.95 14.90 2.61
C MET A 49 6.75 14.67 3.53
N PRO A 50 6.76 15.21 4.76
CA PRO A 50 5.65 15.01 5.69
C PRO A 50 4.37 15.56 5.08
N GLU A 51 3.26 14.90 5.41
CA GLU A 51 1.91 15.28 4.97
C GLU A 51 1.64 15.15 3.46
N MET A 52 2.53 14.49 2.71
CA MET A 52 2.33 14.25 1.28
C MET A 52 1.66 12.89 1.02
N SER A 53 0.86 12.87 -0.03
CA SER A 53 0.30 11.65 -0.59
C SER A 53 1.19 11.12 -1.71
N TYR A 54 1.25 9.80 -1.82
CA TYR A 54 2.12 9.10 -2.76
C TYR A 54 1.29 8.25 -3.71
N GLU A 55 1.61 8.33 -5.00
CA GLU A 55 0.95 7.50 -6.00
C GLU A 55 1.33 6.03 -5.79
N VAL A 56 0.33 5.15 -5.83
CA VAL A 56 0.53 3.70 -5.73
C VAL A 56 0.49 3.06 -7.12
N THR A 57 1.46 2.19 -7.38
CA THR A 57 1.54 1.40 -8.61
C THR A 57 1.46 -0.09 -8.30
N PRO A 58 0.42 -0.82 -8.75
CA PRO A 58 0.34 -2.27 -8.55
C PRO A 58 1.59 -3.00 -9.04
N CYS A 59 2.10 -3.93 -8.24
CA CYS A 59 3.31 -4.69 -8.56
C CYS A 59 3.12 -6.21 -8.41
N PRO A 60 4.08 -7.03 -8.91
CA PRO A 60 4.01 -8.49 -8.72
C PRO A 60 4.10 -8.84 -7.23
N PRO A 61 3.27 -9.78 -6.74
CA PRO A 61 3.34 -10.28 -5.37
C PRO A 61 4.48 -11.28 -5.18
N CYS A 62 5.69 -10.89 -5.57
CA CYS A 62 6.89 -11.72 -5.55
C CYS A 62 8.15 -10.86 -5.53
N TRP A 63 8.99 -11.12 -4.52
CA TRP A 63 10.27 -10.46 -4.35
C TRP A 63 11.24 -10.74 -5.50
N ASP A 64 11.37 -11.98 -5.97
CA ASP A 64 12.27 -12.31 -7.10
C ASP A 64 11.98 -11.46 -8.36
N MET A 65 10.70 -11.20 -8.65
CA MET A 65 10.32 -10.36 -9.78
C MET A 65 10.65 -8.87 -9.55
N LEU A 66 10.62 -8.42 -8.31
CA LEU A 66 11.00 -7.06 -7.92
C LEU A 66 12.53 -6.90 -7.85
N ALA A 67 13.27 -7.92 -7.41
CA ALA A 67 14.73 -7.96 -7.38
C ALA A 67 15.37 -7.82 -8.77
N ILE A 68 14.65 -8.23 -9.83
CA ILE A 68 15.15 -8.09 -11.20
C ILE A 68 15.10 -6.63 -11.69
N HIS A 69 14.22 -5.79 -11.11
CA HIS A 69 13.82 -4.53 -11.73
C HIS A 69 13.88 -3.29 -10.83
N GLU A 70 13.66 -3.45 -9.52
CA GLU A 70 13.39 -2.34 -8.59
C GLU A 70 14.20 -2.43 -7.29
N PHE A 71 14.61 -3.63 -6.88
CA PHE A 71 15.34 -3.90 -5.63
C PHE A 71 16.62 -4.70 -5.90
N ASP A 72 17.64 -4.57 -5.06
CA ASP A 72 18.84 -5.38 -5.02
C ASP A 72 18.51 -6.81 -4.56
N ASP A 73 18.79 -7.78 -5.44
CA ASP A 73 18.67 -9.22 -5.17
C ASP A 73 19.51 -9.65 -3.97
N ALA A 74 20.61 -8.95 -3.66
CA ALA A 74 21.40 -9.20 -2.47
C ALA A 74 20.62 -8.95 -1.18
N ILE A 75 19.58 -8.13 -1.19
CA ILE A 75 18.74 -7.86 -0.03
C ILE A 75 17.49 -8.74 -0.04
N VAL A 76 16.69 -8.69 -1.11
CA VAL A 76 15.34 -9.28 -1.13
C VAL A 76 15.21 -10.60 -1.90
N GLY A 77 16.29 -11.06 -2.53
CA GLY A 77 16.33 -12.31 -3.30
C GLY A 77 16.19 -13.57 -2.45
N GLU A 78 16.10 -14.74 -3.10
CA GLU A 78 15.97 -16.05 -2.44
C GLU A 78 17.08 -16.32 -1.41
N ASP A 79 18.31 -15.88 -1.73
CA ASP A 79 19.50 -15.97 -0.87
C ASP A 79 19.90 -14.60 -0.27
N GLY A 80 18.98 -13.63 -0.28
CA GLY A 80 19.23 -12.26 0.17
C GLY A 80 19.47 -12.12 1.67
N GLU A 81 20.06 -10.99 2.07
CA GLU A 81 20.36 -10.66 3.47
C GLU A 81 19.11 -10.51 4.33
N TRP A 82 17.99 -10.06 3.74
CA TRP A 82 16.74 -9.86 4.45
C TRP A 82 15.92 -11.15 4.54
N GLN A 83 16.29 -12.00 5.50
CA GLN A 83 15.67 -13.32 5.75
C GLN A 83 14.16 -13.26 6.03
N HIS A 84 13.63 -12.09 6.37
CA HIS A 84 12.22 -11.90 6.68
C HIS A 84 11.34 -11.66 5.45
N ALA A 85 11.90 -11.46 4.25
CA ALA A 85 11.16 -11.20 3.01
C ALA A 85 10.00 -12.18 2.78
N VAL A 86 10.20 -13.47 3.12
CA VAL A 86 9.19 -14.54 2.99
C VAL A 86 7.93 -14.34 3.86
N SER A 87 8.00 -13.49 4.89
CA SER A 87 6.88 -13.15 5.78
C SER A 87 6.01 -12.03 5.21
N PHE A 88 6.46 -11.41 4.12
CA PHE A 88 5.84 -10.23 3.53
C PHE A 88 5.53 -10.46 2.06
N LEU A 89 4.45 -9.84 1.59
CA LEU A 89 4.03 -9.91 0.19
C LEU A 89 3.93 -8.51 -0.41
N PRO A 90 4.73 -8.17 -1.41
CA PRO A 90 4.63 -6.86 -2.06
C PRO A 90 3.31 -6.72 -2.81
N ILE A 91 2.73 -5.52 -2.79
CA ILE A 91 1.44 -5.24 -3.44
C ILE A 91 1.43 -3.96 -4.26
N PHE A 92 2.10 -2.90 -3.80
CA PHE A 92 2.19 -1.64 -4.52
C PHE A 92 3.59 -1.06 -4.39
N LEU A 93 4.16 -0.60 -5.50
CA LEU A 93 5.30 0.31 -5.49
C LEU A 93 4.81 1.71 -5.16
N ILE A 94 5.61 2.43 -4.37
CA ILE A 94 5.50 3.86 -4.15
C ILE A 94 6.87 4.49 -4.39
N ASP A 95 6.95 5.82 -4.47
CA ASP A 95 8.25 6.50 -4.60
C ASP A 95 9.20 6.03 -3.49
N GLY A 96 10.40 5.57 -3.83
CA GLY A 96 11.42 5.14 -2.85
C GLY A 96 11.20 3.78 -2.16
N GLY A 97 10.13 3.04 -2.42
CA GLY A 97 9.96 1.73 -1.78
C GLY A 97 8.70 0.96 -2.19
N VAL A 98 8.28 0.02 -1.34
CA VAL A 98 7.17 -0.90 -1.63
C VAL A 98 6.27 -1.09 -0.41
N LEU A 99 4.97 -1.08 -0.66
CA LEU A 99 3.96 -1.47 0.32
C LEU A 99 3.79 -2.99 0.30
N VAL A 100 3.84 -3.58 1.49
CA VAL A 100 3.82 -5.03 1.70
C VAL A 100 2.70 -5.44 2.64
N ILE A 101 2.14 -6.63 2.41
CA ILE A 101 1.24 -7.30 3.35
C ILE A 101 2.05 -8.19 4.27
N THR A 102 1.79 -8.11 5.57
CA THR A 102 2.31 -9.05 6.57
C THR A 102 1.48 -10.34 6.57
N LEU A 103 2.09 -11.48 6.20
CA LEU A 103 1.39 -12.74 5.94
C LEU A 103 1.01 -13.55 7.19
N ASP A 104 1.65 -13.28 8.34
CA ASP A 104 1.33 -13.90 9.63
C ASP A 104 0.20 -13.17 10.38
N SER A 105 -0.25 -12.03 9.87
CA SER A 105 -1.38 -11.27 10.42
C SER A 105 -2.72 -11.75 9.85
N SER A 106 -3.68 -12.05 10.72
CA SER A 106 -5.06 -12.38 10.30
C SER A 106 -5.78 -11.21 9.63
N GLU A 107 -5.36 -9.98 9.91
CA GLU A 107 -5.96 -8.77 9.34
C GLU A 107 -5.24 -8.31 8.06
N LEU A 108 -4.15 -8.97 7.68
CA LEU A 108 -3.34 -8.60 6.51
C LEU A 108 -2.85 -7.15 6.62
N ALA A 109 -2.19 -6.82 7.74
CA ALA A 109 -1.62 -5.51 7.99
C ALA A 109 -0.69 -5.07 6.86
N ILE A 110 -0.66 -3.76 6.58
CA ILE A 110 0.15 -3.17 5.52
C ILE A 110 1.27 -2.35 6.12
N GLY A 111 2.47 -2.56 5.62
CA GLY A 111 3.64 -1.77 5.97
C GLY A 111 4.41 -1.29 4.75
N TYR A 112 5.39 -0.45 5.00
CA TYR A 112 6.31 0.08 4.01
C TYR A 112 7.70 -0.53 4.19
N PHE A 113 8.29 -0.99 3.09
CA PHE A 113 9.64 -1.51 3.03
C PHE A 113 10.51 -0.67 2.10
N SER A 114 11.72 -0.37 2.56
CA SER A 114 12.81 0.20 1.76
C SER A 114 14.08 -0.61 2.02
N GLU A 115 14.98 -0.66 1.02
CA GLU A 115 16.25 -1.37 1.16
C GLU A 115 17.20 -0.74 2.17
N SER A 116 17.01 0.53 2.51
CA SER A 116 17.81 1.16 3.56
C SER A 116 17.37 0.75 4.96
N ASP A 117 16.18 0.16 5.10
CA ASP A 117 15.55 -0.14 6.38
C ASP A 117 15.44 -1.64 6.68
N TRP A 118 16.01 -2.51 5.85
CA TRP A 118 15.83 -3.97 5.96
C TRP A 118 16.27 -4.56 7.31
N ASP A 119 17.24 -3.93 7.97
CA ASP A 119 17.76 -4.28 9.30
C ASP A 119 17.31 -3.30 10.40
N ASN A 120 16.35 -2.42 10.11
CA ASN A 120 15.89 -1.39 11.05
C ASN A 120 15.00 -2.01 12.15
N GLU A 121 15.43 -1.83 13.40
CA GLU A 121 14.76 -2.30 14.62
C GLU A 121 14.16 -1.14 15.45
N SER A 122 14.04 0.06 14.87
CA SER A 122 13.49 1.24 15.56
C SER A 122 11.99 1.08 15.86
N GLU A 123 11.47 1.92 16.76
CA GLU A 123 10.04 1.93 17.09
C GLU A 123 9.18 2.14 15.83
N GLY A 124 8.14 1.32 15.68
CA GLY A 124 7.25 1.33 14.50
C GLY A 124 7.64 0.35 13.40
N PHE A 125 8.87 -0.18 13.41
CA PHE A 125 9.32 -1.22 12.49
C PHE A 125 9.05 -2.62 13.05
N ASP A 126 8.64 -3.53 12.17
CA ASP A 126 8.60 -4.98 12.38
C ASP A 126 9.44 -5.64 11.28
N ARG A 127 10.57 -6.24 11.65
CA ARG A 127 11.47 -6.95 10.72
C ARG A 127 11.88 -6.10 9.51
N GLY A 128 12.22 -4.83 9.72
CA GLY A 128 12.61 -3.89 8.64
C GLY A 128 11.44 -3.31 7.84
N VAL A 129 10.19 -3.53 8.26
CA VAL A 129 8.99 -2.96 7.64
C VAL A 129 8.34 -1.96 8.59
N LEU A 130 8.17 -0.72 8.15
CA LEU A 130 7.44 0.30 8.91
C LEU A 130 5.94 0.01 8.87
N SER A 131 5.31 -0.14 10.04
CA SER A 131 3.87 -0.44 10.13
C SER A 131 3.02 0.80 9.82
N LEU A 132 2.10 0.70 8.86
CA LEU A 132 1.29 1.84 8.40
C LEU A 132 -0.23 1.65 8.58
N TRP A 133 -0.77 0.48 8.20
CA TRP A 133 -2.19 0.17 8.35
C TRP A 133 -2.40 -1.17 9.03
N SER A 134 -3.40 -1.24 9.91
CA SER A 134 -3.72 -2.45 10.65
C SER A 134 -4.39 -3.54 9.81
N SER A 135 -4.95 -3.22 8.63
CA SER A 135 -5.55 -4.20 7.73
C SER A 135 -5.52 -3.78 6.26
N LEU A 136 -5.63 -4.77 5.37
CA LEU A 136 -5.73 -4.59 3.92
C LEU A 136 -6.94 -3.72 3.56
N GLU A 137 -8.10 -3.98 4.16
CA GLU A 137 -9.32 -3.22 3.88
C GLU A 137 -9.21 -1.77 4.33
N ALA A 138 -8.57 -1.50 5.48
CA ALA A 138 -8.34 -0.14 5.95
C ALA A 138 -7.44 0.64 4.98
N PHE A 139 -6.39 -0.01 4.47
CA PHE A 139 -5.52 0.57 3.46
C PHE A 139 -6.27 0.86 2.15
N LEU A 140 -6.93 -0.14 1.56
CA LEU A 140 -7.64 0.02 0.28
C LEU A 140 -8.74 1.10 0.33
N ASN A 141 -9.44 1.22 1.47
CA ASN A 141 -10.45 2.25 1.69
C ASN A 141 -9.86 3.65 1.93
N SER A 142 -8.56 3.74 2.23
CA SER A 142 -7.87 5.00 2.43
C SER A 142 -7.38 5.65 1.14
N LEU A 143 -7.24 4.86 0.06
CA LEU A 143 -6.73 5.33 -1.22
C LEU A 143 -7.68 6.33 -1.89
N ALA A 144 -7.13 7.42 -2.41
CA ALA A 144 -7.87 8.48 -3.10
C ALA A 144 -7.49 8.57 -4.57
N SER A 145 -8.44 8.92 -5.46
CA SER A 145 -8.16 9.07 -6.90
C SER A 145 -7.45 10.39 -7.25
N THR A 146 -7.21 11.26 -6.28
CA THR A 146 -6.48 12.52 -6.40
C THR A 146 -5.49 12.64 -5.24
N PRO A 147 -4.31 13.25 -5.45
CA PRO A 147 -3.37 13.47 -4.37
C PRO A 147 -4.00 14.35 -3.29
N GLY A 148 -3.87 13.93 -2.04
CA GLY A 148 -4.17 14.75 -0.87
C GLY A 148 -2.91 15.46 -0.38
N GLY A 149 -3.03 16.74 -0.03
CA GLY A 149 -2.19 17.37 1.00
C GLY A 149 -3.08 17.60 2.23
N SER A 150 -2.51 17.97 3.37
CA SER A 150 -3.29 18.43 4.52
C SER A 150 -4.30 19.50 4.06
N VAL A 151 -5.56 19.09 3.94
CA VAL A 151 -6.67 20.03 3.96
C VAL A 151 -6.75 20.37 5.44
N GLU A 152 -6.24 21.54 5.84
CA GLU A 152 -6.72 22.18 7.07
C GLU A 152 -8.23 21.96 7.08
N GLU A 153 -8.76 21.34 8.13
CA GLU A 153 -10.20 21.13 8.27
C GLU A 153 -10.92 22.44 7.98
N GLU A 154 -11.36 22.65 6.73
CA GLU A 154 -12.34 23.66 6.43
C GLU A 154 -13.57 23.16 7.14
N ASN A 155 -13.79 23.75 8.31
CA ASN A 155 -15.03 23.77 9.02
C ASN A 155 -16.13 24.15 8.03
N ILE A 156 -16.69 23.16 7.32
CA ILE A 156 -18.02 23.25 6.76
C ILE A 156 -18.96 23.04 7.94
N SER A 157 -18.92 24.01 8.86
CA SER A 157 -19.97 24.25 9.81
C SER A 157 -21.19 24.69 9.00
N THR A 158 -22.06 23.72 8.78
CA THR A 158 -23.50 23.92 8.82
C THR A 158 -24.07 24.73 7.65
N LEU A 159 -24.58 23.98 6.66
CA LEU A 159 -25.78 24.35 5.90
C LEU A 159 -26.77 25.07 6.84
N HIS A 160 -26.90 26.39 6.71
CA HIS A 160 -28.13 27.07 7.11
C HIS A 160 -28.98 27.23 5.86
N VAL A 161 -29.70 26.16 5.51
CA VAL A 161 -30.95 26.31 4.77
C VAL A 161 -31.97 26.77 5.81
N GLY A 162 -31.99 28.08 6.04
CA GLY A 162 -33.06 28.75 6.76
C GLY A 162 -34.13 29.14 5.76
N ASP A 163 -35.16 28.32 5.66
CA ASP A 163 -36.48 28.77 5.20
C ASP A 163 -36.96 29.89 6.12
N GLU A 164 -37.19 31.08 5.57
CA GLU A 164 -38.22 31.98 6.11
C GLU A 164 -38.71 32.95 5.03
N VAL A 165 -39.87 32.61 4.46
CA VAL A 165 -40.82 33.56 3.88
C VAL A 165 -41.45 34.33 5.04
N TRP A 166 -41.45 35.66 5.04
CA TRP A 166 -42.60 36.52 5.42
C TRP A 166 -42.38 37.97 4.93
N SER A 167 -43.51 38.65 4.80
CA SER A 167 -43.84 39.79 3.96
C SER A 167 -43.84 41.16 4.65
N GLU A 168 -44.02 42.19 3.82
CA GLU A 168 -44.55 43.54 4.06
C GLU A 168 -43.60 44.72 4.33
N GLY A 169 -43.87 45.78 3.57
CA GLY A 169 -43.21 47.09 3.53
C GLY A 169 -43.55 47.80 2.23
#